data_AF-A0A950Y1Q8-F1
#
_entry.id   AF-A0A950Y1Q8-F1
#
_cell.length_a   1.000
_cell.length_b   1.000
_cell.length_c   1.000
_cell.angle_alpha   90.00
_cell.angle_beta   90.00
_cell.angle_gamma   90.00
#
_symmetry.space_group_name_H-M   'P 1'
#
loop_
_entity.id
_entity.type
_entity.pdbx_description
1 polymer ?
#
loop_
_entity_poly.entity_id
_entity_poly.type
_entity_poly.pdbx_seq_one_letter_code
_entity_poly.pdbx_strand_id
1 'polypeptide(L)' 'MEGYVEHYNDVRLNSAIGYITPKDMLAGRQQEIHAERDRKLEEARKQRQIRRQQAA' A
#
# COMPACT_ATOMS: atom_id res chain seq x y z
N MET A 1 -7.98 25.13 -6.77
CA MET A 1 -8.86 24.01 -7.16
C MET A 1 -8.06 22.88 -7.81
N GLU A 2 -7.12 23.18 -8.70
CA GLU A 2 -6.23 22.19 -9.34
C GLU A 2 -5.53 21.27 -8.33
N GLY A 3 -4.93 21.81 -7.27
CA GLY A 3 -4.27 20.98 -6.25
C GLY A 3 -5.19 20.00 -5.50
N TYR A 4 -6.50 20.23 -5.47
CA TYR A 4 -7.43 19.24 -4.90
C TYR A 4 -7.59 18.03 -5.83
N VAL A 5 -7.70 18.26 -7.14
CA VAL A 5 -7.88 17.19 -8.14
C VAL A 5 -6.64 16.32 -8.22
N GLU A 6 -5.45 16.93 -8.27
CA GLU A 6 -4.19 16.20 -8.24
C GLU A 6 -4.06 15.36 -6.97
N HIS A 7 -4.30 15.96 -5.80
CA HIS A 7 -4.24 15.22 -4.54
C HIS A 7 -5.23 14.05 -4.49
N TYR A 8 -6.46 14.26 -4.95
CA TYR A 8 -7.48 13.21 -4.97
C TYR A 8 -7.08 12.05 -5.87
N ASN A 9 -6.55 12.33 -7.05
CA ASN A 9 -6.24 11.31 -8.05
C ASN A 9 -4.94 10.56 -7.77
N ASP A 10 -3.90 11.27 -7.34
CA ASP A 10 -2.53 10.74 -7.25
C ASP A 10 -2.09 10.38 -5.83
N VAL A 11 -2.69 10.97 -4.79
CA VAL A 11 -2.19 10.84 -3.41
C VAL A 11 -3.19 10.13 -2.49
N ARG A 12 -4.49 10.47 -2.58
CA ARG A 12 -5.50 9.94 -1.67
C ARG A 12 -5.69 8.43 -1.87
N LEU A 13 -5.52 7.66 -0.81
CA LEU A 13 -5.94 6.26 -0.76
C LEU A 13 -7.44 6.15 -0.45
N ASN A 14 -8.18 5.42 -1.27
CA ASN A 14 -9.63 5.26 -1.10
C ASN A 14 -9.97 3.85 -0.61
N SER A 15 -10.63 3.76 0.55
CA SER A 15 -11.00 2.50 1.20
C SER A 15 -11.96 1.65 0.35
N ALA A 16 -12.87 2.26 -0.41
CA ALA A 16 -13.81 1.55 -1.28
C ALA A 16 -13.11 0.77 -2.43
N ILE A 17 -11.90 1.16 -2.79
CA ILE A 17 -11.08 0.50 -3.83
C ILE A 17 -9.85 -0.19 -3.22
N GLY A 18 -9.91 -0.58 -1.95
CA GLY A 18 -8.84 -1.33 -1.30
C GLY A 18 -7.59 -0.50 -1.00
N TYR A 19 -7.79 0.77 -0.62
CA TYR A 19 -6.72 1.73 -0.33
C TYR A 19 -5.73 1.89 -1.48
N ILE A 20 -6.26 2.01 -2.70
CA ILE A 20 -5.49 2.34 -3.91
C ILE A 20 -5.85 3.78 -4.31
N THR A 21 -4.95 4.47 -5.02
CA THR A 21 -5.26 5.80 -5.56
C THR A 21 -6.25 5.67 -6.73
N PRO A 22 -7.14 6.64 -6.96
CA PRO A 22 -8.05 6.60 -8.11
C PRO A 22 -7.31 6.42 -9.45
N LYS A 23 -6.14 7.05 -9.62
CA LYS A 23 -5.35 6.92 -10.85
C LYS A 23 -4.78 5.51 -11.03
N ASP A 24 -4.23 4.91 -9.98
CA ASP A 24 -3.70 3.53 -10.04
C ASP A 24 -4.80 2.51 -10.34
N MET A 25 -6.00 2.72 -9.79
CA MET A 25 -7.17 1.89 -10.06
C MET A 25 -7.57 1.96 -11.53
N LEU A 26 -7.64 3.17 -12.11
CA LEU A 26 -7.92 3.37 -13.53
C LEU A 26 -6.83 2.78 -14.43
N ALA A 27 -5.57 2.78 -13.97
CA ALA A 27 -4.46 2.13 -14.66
C ALA A 27 -4.42 0.60 -14.49
N GLY A 28 -5.35 0.00 -13.74
CA GLY A 28 -5.41 -1.45 -13.52
C GLY A 28 -4.30 -2.01 -12.63
N ARG A 29 -3.55 -1.16 -11.90
CA ARG A 29 -2.37 -1.56 -11.10
C ARG A 29 -2.70 -2.19 -9.75
N GLN A 30 -3.97 -2.47 -9.49
CA GLN A 30 -4.43 -2.97 -8.19
C GLN A 30 -3.69 -4.22 -7.72
N GLN A 31 -3.57 -5.23 -8.59
CA GLN A 31 -2.95 -6.50 -8.25
C GLN A 31 -1.46 -6.34 -7.91
N GLU A 32 -0.72 -5.56 -8.71
CA GLU A 32 0.70 -5.29 -8.49
C GLU A 32 0.94 -4.57 -7.16
N ILE A 33 0.14 -3.54 -6.86
CA ILE A 33 0.24 -2.77 -5.62
C ILE A 33 -0.05 -3.65 -4.40
N HIS A 34 -1.08 -4.49 -4.47
CA HIS A 34 -1.40 -5.42 -3.38
C HIS A 34 -0.30 -6.46 -3.19
N ALA A 35 0.22 -7.06 -4.27
CA ALA A 35 1.32 -8.01 -4.20
C ALA A 35 2.58 -7.40 -3.55
N GLU A 36 2.93 -6.16 -3.90
CA GLU A 36 4.08 -5.49 -3.29
C GLU A 36 3.86 -5.20 -1.80
N ARG A 37 2.64 -4.79 -1.42
CA ARG A 37 2.28 -4.54 -0.02
C ARG A 37 2.38 -5.82 0.81
N ASP A 38 1.84 -6.92 0.31
CA ASP A 38 1.89 -8.21 0.99
C ASP A 38 3.33 -8.68 1.18
N ARG A 39 4.17 -8.55 0.15
CA ARG A 39 5.60 -8.84 0.25
C ARG A 39 6.28 -8.06 1.38
N LYS A 40 6.04 -6.75 1.46
CA LYS A 40 6.61 -5.88 2.50
C LYS A 40 6.10 -6.26 3.90
N LEU A 41 4.82 -6.60 4.03
CA LEU A 41 4.24 -7.03 5.30
C LEU A 41 4.82 -8.36 5.78
N GLU A 42 4.99 -9.33 4.88
CA GLU A 42 5.62 -10.62 5.19
C GLU A 42 7.08 -10.46 5.61
N GLU A 43 7.84 -9.63 4.92
CA GLU A 43 9.20 -9.30 5.32
C GLU A 43 9.25 -8.68 6.72
N ALA A 44 8.40 -7.69 6.99
CA ALA A 44 8.31 -7.07 8.31
C ALA A 44 7.84 -8.04 9.41
N ARG A 45 6.99 -9.02 9.10
CA ARG A 45 6.60 -10.10 10.01
C ARG A 45 7.81 -10.97 10.38
N LYS A 46 8.58 -11.43 9.39
CA LYS A 46 9.80 -12.23 9.60
C LYS A 46 10.83 -11.47 10.45
N GLN A 47 11.07 -10.20 10.13
CA GLN A 47 12.02 -9.37 10.89
C GLN A 47 11.58 -9.14 12.34
N ARG A 48 10.28 -9.05 12.61
CA ARG A 48 9.76 -8.98 13.99
C ARG A 48 9.90 -10.31 14.72
N GLN A 49 9.73 -11.44 14.04
CA GLN A 49 9.94 -12.75 14.64
C GLN A 49 11.40 -12.97 15.07
N ILE A 50 12.36 -12.66 14.19
CA ILE A 50 13.80 -12.76 14.49
C ILE A 50 14.15 -11.89 15.70
N ARG A 51 13.71 -10.62 15.72
CA ARG A 51 13.97 -9.71 16.84
C ARG A 51 13.39 -10.21 18.16
N ARG A 52 12.21 -10.81 18.14
CA ARG A 52 11.60 -11.41 19.33
C ARG A 52 12.38 -12.62 19.83
N GLN A 53 12.91 -13.45 18.91
CA GLN A 53 13.75 -14.61 19.27
C GLN A 53 15.11 -14.18 19.83
N GLN A 54 15.70 -13.09 19.32
CA GLN A 54 16.98 -12.57 19.83
C GLN A 54 16.87 -11.87 21.19
N ALA A 55 15.68 -11.39 21.54
CA ALA A 55 15.41 -10.70 22.80
C ALA A 55 14.90 -11.65 23.91
N ALA A 56 14.66 -12.92 23.59
CA ALA A 56 14.31 -13.98 24.52
C ALA A 56 15.58 -14.73 24.95
#